data_AF-A0A528BH53-F1
#
_entry.id   AF-A0A528BH53-F1
#
_cell.length_a   1.000
_cell.length_b   1.000
_cell.length_c   1.000
_cell.angle_alpha   90.00
_cell.angle_beta   90.00
_cell.angle_gamma   90.00
#
_symmetry.space_group_name_H-M   'P 1'
#
loop_
_entity.id
_entity.type
_entity.pdbx_description
1 polymer ?
#
loop_
_entity_poly.entity_id
_entity_poly.type
_entity_poly.pdbx_seq_one_letter_code
_entity_poly.pdbx_strand_id
1 'polypeptide(L)'
;MNADFDPAALKGFLASRFGDAAMSLERIGGGQSNPTYFVDYGAHRMVLRKKPAGRILRGAHAVDREFRVLEALASTDVPVPRPVLYHDGAEPLGTPFYLMQRLDGRVF
;
A
#
# COMPACT_ATOMS: atom_id res chain seq x y z
N MET A 1 15.86 -0.72 -7.90
CA MET A 1 14.98 -1.33 -6.89
C MET A 1 14.18 -2.44 -7.56
N ASN A 2 14.15 -3.66 -7.01
CA ASN A 2 13.46 -4.79 -7.63
C ASN A 2 12.04 -4.92 -7.03
N ALA A 3 11.15 -4.00 -7.41
CA ALA A 3 9.73 -4.14 -7.13
C ALA A 3 9.15 -5.24 -8.03
N ASP A 4 8.15 -5.96 -7.55
CA ASP A 4 7.45 -7.00 -8.30
C ASP A 4 6.33 -6.45 -9.22
N PHE A 5 6.39 -5.14 -9.53
CA PHE A 5 5.48 -4.38 -10.38
C PHE A 5 6.24 -3.19 -11.01
N ASP A 6 5.65 -2.53 -12.00
CA ASP A 6 6.22 -1.32 -12.63
C ASP A 6 5.99 -0.06 -11.77
N PRO A 7 7.04 0.58 -11.23
CA PRO A 7 6.91 1.83 -10.49
C PRO A 7 6.30 2.98 -11.30
N ALA A 8 6.50 3.03 -12.62
CA ALA A 8 5.96 4.11 -13.45
C ALA A 8 4.42 4.03 -13.51
N ALA A 9 3.85 2.83 -13.55
CA ALA A 9 2.41 2.59 -13.49
C ALA A 9 1.82 3.08 -12.15
N LEU A 10 2.48 2.81 -11.02
CA LEU A 10 2.07 3.36 -9.73
C LEU A 10 2.15 4.89 -9.72
N LYS A 11 3.25 5.47 -10.25
CA LYS A 11 3.41 6.93 -10.34
C LYS A 11 2.26 7.57 -11.12
N GLY A 12 1.90 7.01 -12.28
CA GLY A 12 0.80 7.49 -13.11
C GLY A 12 -0.55 7.40 -12.39
N PHE A 13 -0.79 6.29 -11.68
CA PHE A 13 -1.98 6.14 -10.84
C PHE A 13 -2.04 7.20 -9.74
N LEU A 14 -0.94 7.45 -9.03
CA LEU A 14 -0.87 8.48 -8.00
C LEU A 14 -1.04 9.89 -8.57
N ALA A 15 -0.48 10.17 -9.74
CA ALA A 15 -0.64 11.46 -10.42
C ALA A 15 -2.11 11.76 -10.73
N SER A 16 -2.90 10.75 -11.11
CA SER A 16 -4.34 10.89 -11.35
C SER A 16 -5.15 11.22 -10.09
N ARG A 17 -4.60 10.96 -8.90
CA ARG A 17 -5.27 11.13 -7.60
C ARG A 17 -4.78 12.35 -6.82
N PHE A 18 -3.48 12.64 -6.88
CA PHE A 18 -2.81 13.64 -6.05
C PHE A 18 -2.12 14.74 -6.87
N GLY A 19 -2.20 14.70 -8.20
CA GLY A 19 -1.41 15.55 -9.10
C GLY A 19 0.00 15.01 -9.31
N ASP A 20 0.70 15.45 -10.35
CA ASP A 20 2.07 14.98 -10.64
C ASP A 20 3.06 15.44 -9.57
N ALA A 21 3.90 14.51 -9.11
CA ALA A 21 4.95 14.76 -8.14
C ALA A 21 6.11 13.75 -8.30
N ALA A 22 7.24 14.06 -7.66
CA ALA A 22 8.34 13.11 -7.55
C ALA A 22 7.93 11.92 -6.67
N MET A 23 8.34 10.71 -7.08
CA MET A 23 8.07 9.47 -6.36
C MET A 23 9.36 8.73 -6.05
N SER A 24 9.52 8.29 -4.79
CA SER A 24 10.45 7.25 -4.39
C SER A 24 9.69 6.06 -3.80
N LEU A 25 10.29 4.88 -3.95
CA LEU A 25 9.79 3.64 -3.36
C LEU A 25 10.91 3.01 -2.55
N GLU A 26 10.54 2.30 -1.48
CA GLU A 26 11.43 1.46 -0.70
C GLU A 26 10.70 0.20 -0.24
N ARG A 27 11.18 -0.99 -0.59
CA ARG A 27 10.56 -2.23 -0.09
C ARG A 27 10.90 -2.43 1.37
N ILE A 28 9.90 -2.70 2.20
CA ILE A 28 10.07 -2.96 3.63
C ILE A 28 9.63 -4.38 3.98
N GLY A 29 10.49 -5.10 4.69
CA GLY A 29 10.29 -6.49 5.09
C GLY A 29 10.74 -7.53 4.05
N GLY A 30 11.17 -8.70 4.55
CA GLY A 30 11.67 -9.83 3.75
C GLY A 30 10.71 -11.01 3.60
N GLY A 31 9.49 -10.92 4.15
CA GLY A 31 8.51 -12.01 4.15
C GLY A 31 7.70 -12.15 2.86
N GLN A 32 7.11 -13.34 2.67
CA GLN A 32 6.29 -13.71 1.50
C GLN A 32 4.77 -13.45 1.70
N SER A 33 4.35 -12.85 2.82
CA SER A 33 2.92 -12.65 3.09
C SER A 33 2.34 -11.54 2.21
N ASN A 34 2.54 -10.26 2.49
CA ASN A 34 2.09 -9.18 1.60
C ASN A 34 3.26 -8.23 1.31
N PRO A 35 3.69 -8.08 0.03
CA PRO A 35 4.69 -7.08 -0.33
C PRO A 35 4.29 -5.70 0.20
N THR A 36 5.20 -5.11 0.97
CA THR A 36 4.99 -3.82 1.64
C THR A 36 6.12 -2.87 1.24
N TYR A 37 5.78 -1.62 0.96
CA TYR A 37 6.70 -0.60 0.47
C TYR A 37 6.45 0.72 1.19
N PHE A 38 7.49 1.47 1.55
CA PHE A 38 7.36 2.92 1.70
C PHE A 38 7.22 3.57 0.33
N VAL A 39 6.35 4.57 0.27
CA VAL A 39 6.10 5.40 -0.91
C VAL A 39 6.15 6.85 -0.47
N ASP A 40 7.20 7.56 -0.88
CA ASP A 40 7.22 9.02 -0.74
C ASP A 40 6.81 9.63 -2.09
N TYR A 41 5.72 10.41 -2.10
CA TYR A 41 5.12 11.01 -3.29
C TYR A 41 4.84 12.49 -3.06
N GLY A 42 5.72 13.36 -3.52
CA GLY A 42 5.67 14.79 -3.16
C GLY A 42 5.68 14.99 -1.64
N ALA A 43 4.63 15.59 -1.09
CA ALA A 43 4.44 15.77 0.36
C ALA A 43 3.82 14.55 1.06
N HIS A 44 3.37 13.54 0.33
CA HIS A 44 2.71 12.35 0.89
C HIS A 44 3.74 11.29 1.26
N ARG A 45 3.82 10.92 2.53
CA ARG A 45 4.60 9.76 3.01
C ARG A 45 3.64 8.63 3.36
N MET A 46 3.69 7.54 2.59
CA MET A 46 2.72 6.46 2.64
C MET A 46 3.39 5.09 2.78
N VAL A 47 2.60 4.10 3.20
CA VAL A 47 2.92 2.68 3.12
C VAL A 47 1.98 2.05 2.11
N LEU A 48 2.53 1.42 1.07
CA LEU A 48 1.84 0.56 0.12
C LEU A 48 1.88 -0.87 0.63
N ARG A 49 0.74 -1.55 0.64
CA ARG A 49 0.66 -2.99 0.87
C ARG A 49 -0.21 -3.62 -0.20
N LYS A 50 0.30 -4.65 -0.86
CA LYS A 50 -0.40 -5.32 -1.97
C LYS A 50 -0.46 -6.82 -1.77
N LYS A 51 -1.38 -7.49 -2.46
CA LYS A 51 -1.36 -8.96 -2.52
C LYS A 51 -0.09 -9.43 -3.26
N PRO A 52 0.47 -10.60 -2.93
CA PRO A 52 1.52 -11.23 -3.74
C PRO A 52 1.07 -11.45 -5.18
N ALA A 53 2.00 -11.45 -6.12
CA ALA A 53 1.72 -11.94 -7.46
C ALA A 53 1.57 -13.48 -7.47
N GLY A 54 0.89 -14.01 -8.48
CA GLY A 54 0.78 -15.46 -8.72
C GLY A 54 -0.48 -16.11 -8.13
N ARG A 55 -0.50 -17.45 -8.15
CA ARG A 55 -1.68 -18.24 -7.77
C ARG A 55 -1.75 -18.37 -6.25
N ILE A 56 -2.70 -17.66 -5.65
CA ILE A 56 -2.91 -17.60 -4.21
C ILE A 56 -4.01 -18.60 -3.79
N LEU A 57 -3.84 -19.26 -2.64
CA LEU A 57 -4.89 -20.07 -2.02
C LEU A 57 -6.13 -19.21 -1.70
N ARG A 58 -7.33 -19.76 -1.92
CA ARG A 58 -8.59 -19.05 -1.67
C ARG A 58 -8.65 -18.56 -0.20
N GLY A 59 -8.82 -17.26 -0.01
CA GLY A 59 -8.92 -16.63 1.33
C GLY A 59 -7.59 -16.20 1.95
N ALA A 60 -6.44 -16.56 1.37
CA ALA A 60 -5.16 -16.02 1.78
C ALA A 60 -4.98 -14.58 1.23
N HIS A 61 -4.24 -13.74 1.95
CA HIS A 61 -3.87 -12.38 1.54
C HIS A 61 -5.07 -11.44 1.34
N ALA A 62 -5.96 -11.38 2.33
CA ALA A 62 -7.15 -10.53 2.32
C ALA A 62 -6.83 -9.07 2.67
N VAL A 63 -6.02 -8.39 1.85
CA VAL A 63 -5.68 -6.96 2.03
C VAL A 63 -6.91 -6.05 2.03
N ASP A 64 -8.01 -6.49 1.40
CA ASP A 64 -9.33 -5.85 1.47
C ASP A 64 -9.90 -5.83 2.89
N ARG A 65 -9.76 -6.93 3.63
CA ARG A 65 -10.19 -7.02 5.03
C ARG A 65 -9.30 -6.17 5.93
N GLU A 66 -7.98 -6.19 5.70
CA GLU A 66 -7.05 -5.32 6.43
C GLU A 66 -7.43 -3.84 6.28
N PHE A 67 -7.67 -3.39 5.04
CA PHE A 67 -8.07 -2.00 4.77
C PHE A 67 -9.40 -1.62 5.44
N ARG A 68 -10.42 -2.49 5.35
CA ARG A 68 -11.72 -2.25 6.00
C ARG A 68 -11.61 -2.13 7.52
N VAL A 69 -10.73 -2.92 8.15
CA VAL A 69 -10.47 -2.80 9.59
C VAL A 69 -9.79 -1.46 9.91
N LEU A 70 -8.81 -1.03 9.11
CA LEU A 70 -8.18 0.29 9.27
C LEU A 70 -9.22 1.42 9.13
N GLU A 71 -10.09 1.37 8.12
CA GLU A 71 -11.17 2.35 7.94
C GLU A 71 -12.13 2.40 9.13
N ALA A 72 -12.58 1.24 9.62
CA ALA A 72 -13.50 1.17 10.74
C ALA A 72 -12.87 1.69 12.05
N LEU A 73 -11.57 1.43 12.27
CA LEU A 73 -10.85 1.88 13.47
C LEU A 73 -10.42 3.36 13.38
N ALA A 74 -10.27 3.92 12.18
CA ALA A 74 -9.81 5.30 11.99
C ALA A 74 -10.75 6.36 12.61
N SER A 75 -12.00 6.02 12.88
CA SER A 75 -12.98 6.88 13.57
C SER A 75 -13.12 6.58 15.07
N THR A 76 -12.23 5.78 15.65
CA THR A 76 -12.26 5.36 17.06
C THR A 76 -11.03 5.88 17.81
N ASP A 77 -10.98 5.65 19.12
CA ASP A 77 -9.81 5.99 19.95
C ASP A 77 -8.63 5.01 19.78
N VAL A 78 -8.80 3.93 18.99
CA VAL A 78 -7.72 2.98 18.72
C VAL A 78 -6.72 3.62 17.73
N PRO A 79 -5.44 3.77 18.10
CA PRO A 79 -4.45 4.40 17.23
C PRO A 79 -4.15 3.49 16.04
N VAL A 80 -4.55 3.92 14.85
CA VAL A 80 -4.25 3.26 13.57
C VAL A 80 -3.68 4.25 12.56
N PRO A 81 -2.84 3.80 11.61
CA PRO A 81 -2.46 4.63 10.47
C PRO A 81 -3.71 5.05 9.69
N ARG A 82 -3.76 6.31 9.27
CA ARG A 82 -4.87 6.78 8.44
C ARG A 82 -4.92 5.99 7.12
N PRO A 83 -6.04 5.34 6.75
CA PRO A 83 -6.20 4.77 5.42
C PRO A 83 -6.23 5.89 4.38
N VAL A 84 -5.52 5.71 3.27
CA VAL A 84 -5.43 6.72 2.20
C VAL A 84 -6.27 6.30 1.00
N LEU A 85 -6.11 5.05 0.56
CA LEU A 85 -6.75 4.55 -0.65
C LEU A 85 -6.75 3.02 -0.67
N TYR A 86 -7.82 2.43 -1.19
CA TYR A 86 -7.86 1.04 -1.60
C TYR A 86 -8.15 0.92 -3.09
N HIS A 87 -7.49 -0.04 -3.74
CA HIS A 87 -7.69 -0.39 -5.13
C HIS A 87 -7.90 -1.90 -5.24
N ASP A 88 -9.06 -2.31 -5.75
CA ASP A 88 -9.49 -3.71 -5.84
C ASP A 88 -9.17 -4.37 -7.19
N GLY A 89 -8.80 -3.59 -8.20
CA GLY A 89 -8.40 -4.07 -9.52
C GLY A 89 -6.98 -4.65 -9.55
N ALA A 90 -6.66 -5.28 -10.68
CA ALA A 90 -5.31 -5.78 -10.94
C ALA A 90 -4.36 -4.63 -11.30
N GLU A 91 -4.76 -3.75 -12.22
CA GLU A 91 -3.92 -2.62 -12.66
C GLU A 91 -3.97 -1.46 -11.66
N PRO A 92 -2.84 -0.80 -11.34
CA PRO A 92 -1.55 -0.85 -12.04
C PRO A 92 -0.55 -1.91 -11.54
N LEU A 93 -0.83 -2.63 -10.44
CA LEU A 93 0.21 -3.42 -9.74
C LEU A 93 0.13 -4.93 -10.02
N GLY A 94 -0.68 -5.34 -10.99
CA GLY A 94 -1.09 -6.73 -11.25
C GLY A 94 -1.95 -7.37 -10.13
N THR A 95 -2.19 -6.66 -9.02
CA THR A 95 -2.89 -7.19 -7.83
C THR A 95 -3.55 -6.06 -7.02
N PRO A 96 -4.61 -6.37 -6.26
CA PRO A 96 -5.20 -5.41 -5.32
C PRO A 96 -4.19 -4.90 -4.28
N PHE A 97 -4.36 -3.64 -3.89
CA PHE A 97 -3.48 -2.98 -2.93
C PHE A 97 -4.19 -1.87 -2.16
N TYR A 98 -3.57 -1.44 -1.07
CA TYR A 98 -3.96 -0.21 -0.38
C TYR A 98 -2.75 0.64 0.00
N LEU A 99 -3.04 1.91 0.24
CA LEU A 99 -2.13 2.91 0.79
C LEU A 99 -2.65 3.35 2.15
N MET A 100 -1.74 3.52 3.10
CA MET A 100 -2.00 4.12 4.40
C MET A 100 -0.91 5.12 4.75
N GLN A 101 -1.16 5.96 5.75
CA GLN A 101 -0.17 6.89 6.29
C GLN A 101 1.08 6.15 6.77
N ARG A 102 2.26 6.68 6.44
CA ARG A 102 3.51 6.28 7.08
C ARG A 102 3.61 6.98 8.44
N LEU A 103 3.71 6.20 9.51
CA LEU A 103 3.96 6.69 10.87
C LEU A 103 5.42 6.43 11.25
N ASP A 104 6.09 7.45 11.77
CA ASP A 104 7.42 7.29 12.35
C ASP A 104 7.27 6.92 13.84
N GLY A 105 8.00 5.90 14.28
CA GLY A 105 7.88 5.37 15.63
C GLY A 105 8.96 4.34 15.96
N ARG A 106 8.88 3.76 17.16
CA ARG A 106 9.80 2.71 17.61
C ARG A 106 9.02 1.41 17.75
N VAL A 107 9.55 0.33 17.18
CA VAL A 107 9.07 -1.05 17.34
C VAL A 107 10.14 -1.79 18.14
N PHE A 108 9.76 -2.38 19.27
CA PHE A 108 10.66 -3.10 20.19
C PHE A 108 10.42 -4.61 20.11
#